data_AF-A0AA86Z2N8-F1
#
_entry.id   AF-A0AA86Z2N8-F1
#
_cell.length_a   1.000
_cell.length_b   1.000
_cell.length_c   1.000
_cell.angle_alpha   90.00
_cell.angle_beta   90.00
_cell.angle_gamma   90.00
#
_symmetry.space_group_name_H-M   'P 1'
#
loop_
_entity.id
_entity.type
_entity.pdbx_description
1 polymer ?
#
loop_
_entity_poly.entity_id
_entity_poly.type
_entity_poly.pdbx_seq_one_letter_code
_entity_poly.pdbx_strand_id
1 'polypeptide(L)'
;MEKENKMRNEFFEAFIDEFGDATTSRYASVEEIEKWKGKLPELLLNYWRNEGWSSYYNGLFTIVNPEDYEDIVDGWLENTYLEEVDIFHAIAINGFGNVYLCGEKTGQCVVISPIFNTIFVQKKKLKRIQTTDSLNVSILTLFLSSKVERHGKDGLFDKAIQKFGPLGDNEIFGFEPALTLVVNWI
;
A
#
# COMPACT_ATOMS: atom_id res chain seq x y z
N MET A 1 24.61 -22.22 -1.95
CA MET A 1 23.66 -22.42 -0.85
C MET A 1 22.39 -21.69 -1.23
N GLU A 2 21.41 -22.42 -1.74
CA GLU A 2 20.06 -21.91 -1.99
C GLU A 2 19.51 -21.38 -0.67
N LYS A 3 19.21 -20.07 -0.61
CA LYS A 3 18.43 -19.54 0.49
C LYS A 3 17.04 -20.15 0.35
N GLU A 4 16.64 -20.93 1.35
CA GLU A 4 15.25 -21.36 1.53
C GLU A 4 14.33 -20.18 1.22
N ASN A 5 13.36 -20.43 0.34
CA ASN A 5 12.31 -19.51 0.00
C ASN A 5 11.38 -19.41 1.22
N LYS A 6 11.81 -18.70 2.26
CA LYS A 6 11.02 -18.50 3.48
C LYS A 6 9.80 -17.67 3.07
N MET A 7 8.60 -18.26 3.19
CA MET A 7 7.32 -17.66 2.78
C MET A 7 7.17 -16.20 3.24
N ARG A 8 7.65 -15.91 4.46
CA ARG A 8 7.76 -14.57 5.05
C ARG A 8 9.18 -14.38 5.57
N ASN A 9 9.82 -13.28 5.19
CA ASN A 9 11.09 -12.87 5.81
C ASN A 9 10.81 -12.14 7.13
N GLU A 10 11.85 -11.88 7.92
CA GLU A 10 11.72 -11.25 9.25
C GLU A 10 10.99 -9.89 9.24
N PHE A 11 11.07 -9.14 8.14
CA PHE A 11 10.39 -7.85 8.01
C PHE A 11 8.89 -8.00 7.78
N PHE A 12 8.50 -9.01 6.98
CA PHE A 12 7.09 -9.33 6.80
C PHE A 12 6.50 -10.00 8.04
N GLU A 13 7.26 -10.84 8.75
CA GLU A 13 6.83 -11.40 10.04
C GLU A 13 6.59 -10.28 11.06
N ALA A 14 7.44 -9.24 11.12
CA ALA A 14 7.20 -8.09 11.98
C ALA A 14 5.90 -7.33 11.62
N PHE A 15 5.52 -7.31 10.34
CA PHE A 15 4.23 -6.78 9.91
C PHE A 15 3.07 -7.67 10.40
N ILE A 16 3.21 -8.99 10.30
CA ILE A 16 2.23 -9.95 10.82
C ILE A 16 2.09 -9.88 12.35
N ASP A 17 3.19 -9.68 13.08
CA ASP A 17 3.15 -9.47 14.53
C ASP A 17 2.34 -8.22 14.91
N GLU A 18 2.35 -7.17 14.07
CA GLU A 18 1.62 -5.93 14.29
C GLU A 18 0.15 -5.98 13.81
N PHE A 19 -0.11 -6.59 12.64
CA PHE A 19 -1.43 -6.58 11.97
C PHE A 19 -2.23 -7.89 12.12
N GLY A 20 -1.58 -8.97 12.55
CA GLY A 20 -2.11 -10.32 12.48
C GLY A 20 -2.07 -10.91 11.06
N ASP A 21 -2.48 -12.17 10.93
CA ASP A 21 -2.68 -12.81 9.64
C ASP A 21 -3.81 -12.14 8.83
N ALA A 22 -3.83 -12.42 7.52
CA ALA A 22 -4.83 -11.90 6.61
C ALA A 22 -6.26 -12.19 7.13
N THR A 23 -7.06 -11.14 7.26
CA THR A 23 -8.48 -11.21 7.62
C THR A 23 -9.31 -11.70 6.44
N THR A 24 -9.00 -11.22 5.24
CA THR A 24 -9.53 -11.75 3.97
C THR A 24 -8.39 -11.88 2.97
N SER A 25 -8.52 -12.82 2.03
CA SER A 25 -7.51 -13.08 1.02
C SER A 25 -8.16 -13.52 -0.28
N ARG A 26 -7.71 -12.94 -1.39
CA ARG A 26 -7.98 -13.41 -2.74
C ARG A 26 -6.71 -13.96 -3.35
N TYR A 27 -6.79 -15.15 -3.94
CA TYR A 27 -5.68 -15.73 -4.68
C TYR A 27 -5.23 -14.81 -5.82
N ALA A 28 -3.92 -14.55 -5.88
CA ALA A 28 -3.28 -13.90 -7.01
C ALA A 28 -2.75 -14.98 -7.96
N SER A 29 -3.34 -15.06 -9.15
CA SER A 29 -2.92 -16.01 -10.17
C SER A 29 -1.51 -15.72 -10.66
N VAL A 30 -0.83 -16.76 -11.14
CA VAL A 30 0.51 -16.62 -11.73
C VAL A 30 0.45 -15.66 -12.91
N GLU A 31 -0.62 -15.70 -13.70
CA GLU A 31 -0.85 -14.82 -14.83
C GLU A 31 -1.00 -13.35 -14.41
N GLU A 32 -1.73 -13.05 -13.33
CA GLU A 32 -1.82 -11.69 -12.78
C GLU A 32 -0.46 -11.19 -12.30
N ILE A 33 0.32 -12.02 -11.61
CA ILE A 33 1.62 -11.65 -11.05
C ILE A 33 2.68 -11.44 -12.14
N GLU A 34 2.74 -12.30 -13.16
CA GLU A 34 3.78 -12.23 -14.20
C GLU A 34 3.66 -10.97 -15.07
N LYS A 35 2.49 -10.31 -15.14
CA LYS A 35 2.33 -8.98 -15.79
C LYS A 35 3.25 -7.90 -15.18
N TRP A 36 3.60 -8.07 -13.90
CA TRP A 36 4.37 -7.10 -13.12
C TRP A 36 5.87 -7.40 -13.07
N LYS A 37 6.29 -8.53 -13.65
CA LYS A 37 7.69 -8.93 -13.68
C LYS A 37 8.53 -7.96 -14.49
N GLY A 38 9.62 -7.49 -13.89
CA GLY A 38 10.49 -6.48 -14.48
C GLY A 38 9.99 -5.04 -14.35
N LYS A 39 8.73 -4.84 -13.93
CA LYS A 39 8.16 -3.52 -13.58
C LYS A 39 8.27 -3.26 -12.09
N LEU A 40 7.89 -4.24 -11.27
CA LEU A 40 7.88 -4.13 -9.82
C LEU A 40 8.95 -5.01 -9.17
N PRO A 41 9.37 -4.71 -7.93
CA PRO A 41 10.47 -5.42 -7.28
C PRO A 41 10.12 -6.90 -7.05
N GLU A 42 11.01 -7.82 -7.39
CA GLU A 42 10.75 -9.27 -7.28
C GLU A 42 10.33 -9.72 -5.88
N LEU A 43 10.81 -9.02 -4.84
CA LEU A 43 10.38 -9.27 -3.46
C LEU A 43 8.87 -9.06 -3.27
N LEU A 44 8.31 -8.01 -3.88
CA LEU A 44 6.87 -7.74 -3.82
C LEU A 44 6.08 -8.85 -4.52
N LEU A 45 6.54 -9.28 -5.70
CA LEU A 45 5.92 -10.38 -6.44
C LEU A 45 5.96 -11.69 -5.62
N ASN A 46 7.05 -11.95 -4.90
CA ASN A 46 7.13 -13.08 -3.98
C ASN A 46 6.11 -12.99 -2.85
N TYR A 47 5.86 -11.81 -2.27
CA TYR A 47 4.78 -11.64 -1.31
C TYR A 47 3.41 -11.93 -1.95
N TRP A 48 3.15 -11.44 -3.16
CA TRP A 48 1.89 -11.72 -3.85
C TRP A 48 1.67 -13.19 -4.14
N ARG A 49 2.72 -13.96 -4.47
CA ARG A 49 2.63 -15.41 -4.67
C ARG A 49 2.19 -16.15 -3.40
N ASN A 50 2.56 -15.65 -2.22
CA ASN A 50 2.32 -16.30 -0.94
C ASN A 50 1.04 -15.80 -0.27
N GLU A 51 0.86 -14.49 -0.27
CA GLU A 51 -0.22 -13.81 0.45
C GLU A 51 -1.41 -13.49 -0.46
N GLY A 52 -1.23 -13.42 -1.77
CA GLY A 52 -2.27 -12.97 -2.69
C GLY A 52 -2.66 -11.50 -2.48
N TRP A 53 -3.87 -11.15 -2.90
CA TRP A 53 -4.50 -9.86 -2.64
C TRP A 53 -5.20 -9.93 -1.29
N SER A 54 -4.41 -9.73 -0.24
CA SER A 54 -4.83 -9.93 1.15
C SER A 54 -5.07 -8.61 1.88
N SER A 55 -6.09 -8.65 2.73
CA SER A 55 -6.48 -7.60 3.65
C SER A 55 -6.14 -8.02 5.07
N TYR A 56 -5.49 -7.13 5.81
CA TYR A 56 -5.00 -7.36 7.16
C TYR A 56 -5.70 -6.41 8.14
N TYR A 57 -5.83 -6.86 9.39
CA TYR A 57 -6.42 -6.08 10.46
C TYR A 57 -7.78 -5.47 10.08
N ASN A 58 -8.71 -6.31 9.61
CA ASN A 58 -10.07 -5.91 9.21
C ASN A 58 -10.13 -4.83 8.09
N GLY A 59 -9.13 -4.80 7.19
CA GLY A 59 -9.06 -3.83 6.09
C GLY A 59 -8.23 -2.59 6.37
N LEU A 60 -7.50 -2.53 7.49
CA LEU A 60 -6.62 -1.39 7.73
C LEU A 60 -5.46 -1.34 6.73
N PHE A 61 -4.97 -2.48 6.26
CA PHE A 61 -3.95 -2.56 5.23
C PHE A 61 -4.30 -3.67 4.25
N THR A 62 -4.34 -3.35 2.96
CA THR A 62 -4.71 -4.29 1.91
C THR A 62 -3.67 -4.26 0.80
N ILE A 63 -3.13 -5.42 0.46
CA ILE A 63 -2.32 -5.62 -0.73
C ILE A 63 -3.26 -5.72 -1.93
N VAL A 64 -3.04 -4.88 -2.95
CA VAL A 64 -3.95 -4.77 -4.10
C VAL A 64 -3.28 -5.21 -5.39
N ASN A 65 -4.09 -5.68 -6.34
CA ASN A 65 -3.66 -5.84 -7.72
C ASN A 65 -3.56 -4.44 -8.34
N PRO A 66 -2.39 -4.00 -8.82
CA PRO A 66 -2.27 -2.64 -9.34
C PRO A 66 -3.16 -2.38 -10.57
N GLU A 67 -3.49 -3.41 -11.35
CA GLU A 67 -4.38 -3.31 -12.54
C GLU A 67 -5.76 -2.75 -12.18
N ASP A 68 -6.25 -3.01 -10.97
CA ASP A 68 -7.56 -2.53 -10.50
C ASP A 68 -7.54 -1.02 -10.15
N TYR A 69 -6.37 -0.40 -10.10
CA TYR A 69 -6.14 0.97 -9.62
C TYR A 69 -5.44 1.89 -10.62
N GLU A 70 -5.03 1.41 -11.80
CA GLU A 70 -4.31 2.22 -12.80
C GLU A 70 -5.08 3.50 -13.15
N ASP A 71 -6.39 3.42 -13.43
CA ASP A 71 -7.22 4.60 -13.75
C ASP A 71 -7.24 5.63 -12.60
N ILE A 72 -7.24 5.16 -11.35
CA ILE A 72 -7.21 6.04 -10.16
C ILE A 72 -5.84 6.69 -10.05
N VAL A 73 -4.77 5.92 -10.21
CA VAL A 73 -3.40 6.43 -10.13
C VAL A 73 -3.17 7.47 -11.24
N ASP A 74 -3.54 7.17 -12.48
CA ASP A 74 -3.43 8.07 -13.61
C ASP A 74 -4.17 9.38 -13.34
N GLY A 75 -5.42 9.32 -12.89
CA GLY A 75 -6.21 10.52 -12.59
C GLY A 75 -5.63 11.39 -11.47
N TRP A 76 -4.96 10.80 -10.47
CA TRP A 76 -4.29 11.56 -9.41
C TRP A 76 -2.95 12.15 -9.83
N LEU A 77 -2.21 11.45 -10.70
CA LEU A 77 -0.88 11.87 -11.14
C LEU A 77 -0.92 12.79 -12.35
N GLU A 78 -2.06 12.87 -13.04
CA GLU A 78 -2.26 13.73 -14.20
C GLU A 78 -1.87 15.19 -13.92
N ASN A 79 -1.14 15.80 -14.85
CA ASN A 79 -0.63 17.16 -14.78
C ASN A 79 0.30 17.41 -13.59
N THR A 80 0.94 16.36 -13.06
CA THR A 80 1.97 16.48 -12.02
C THR A 80 3.35 16.18 -12.59
N TYR A 81 4.41 16.70 -11.96
CA TYR A 81 5.78 16.38 -12.36
C TYR A 81 6.13 14.89 -12.19
N LEU A 82 5.29 14.09 -11.52
CA LEU A 82 5.55 12.68 -11.26
C LEU A 82 5.45 11.83 -12.54
N GLU A 83 4.61 12.22 -13.50
CA GLU A 83 4.46 11.55 -14.81
C GLU A 83 5.79 11.49 -15.58
N GLU A 84 6.63 12.51 -15.43
CA GLU A 84 7.94 12.58 -16.06
C GLU A 84 9.03 11.80 -15.30
N VAL A 85 8.78 11.48 -14.03
CA VAL A 85 9.78 10.89 -13.13
C VAL A 85 9.78 9.37 -13.22
N ASP A 86 8.62 8.74 -13.18
CA ASP A 86 8.49 7.27 -13.18
C ASP A 86 7.08 6.85 -13.59
N ILE A 87 6.90 5.55 -13.85
CA ILE A 87 5.59 4.92 -13.93
C ILE A 87 5.29 4.36 -12.54
N PHE A 88 4.16 4.76 -11.96
CA PHE A 88 3.79 4.42 -10.58
C PHE A 88 2.59 3.49 -10.56
N HIS A 89 2.65 2.48 -9.69
CA HIS A 89 1.60 1.48 -9.55
C HIS A 89 1.14 1.37 -8.10
N ALA A 90 -0.17 1.25 -7.87
CA ALA A 90 -0.71 1.02 -6.54
C ALA A 90 -0.39 -0.40 -6.07
N ILE A 91 0.32 -0.53 -4.94
CA ILE A 91 0.73 -1.84 -4.41
C ILE A 91 0.02 -2.20 -3.10
N ALA A 92 -0.54 -1.20 -2.43
CA ALA A 92 -1.36 -1.36 -1.24
C ALA A 92 -2.30 -0.16 -1.07
N ILE A 93 -3.37 -0.37 -0.31
CA ILE A 93 -4.23 0.69 0.23
C ILE A 93 -4.40 0.52 1.73
N ASN A 94 -4.71 1.59 2.46
CA ASN A 94 -5.17 1.47 3.83
C ASN A 94 -6.70 1.63 3.93
N GLY A 95 -7.25 1.29 5.09
CA GLY A 95 -8.70 1.35 5.35
C GLY A 95 -9.31 2.75 5.37
N PHE A 96 -8.52 3.78 5.07
CA PHE A 96 -8.94 5.18 4.91
C PHE A 96 -8.69 5.69 3.47
N GLY A 97 -8.31 4.80 2.55
CA GLY A 97 -8.13 5.13 1.14
C GLY A 97 -6.79 5.76 0.77
N ASN A 98 -5.79 5.80 1.66
CA ASN A 98 -4.43 6.15 1.23
C ASN A 98 -3.92 5.04 0.29
N VAL A 99 -3.42 5.43 -0.87
CA VAL A 99 -2.89 4.52 -1.89
C VAL A 99 -1.37 4.60 -1.89
N TYR A 100 -0.71 3.48 -1.61
CA TYR A 100 0.75 3.39 -1.57
C TYR A 100 1.28 3.01 -2.95
N LEU A 101 2.04 3.91 -3.57
CA LEU A 101 2.54 3.71 -4.92
C LEU A 101 4.01 3.30 -4.92
N CYS A 102 4.32 2.36 -5.81
CA CYS A 102 5.67 1.95 -6.16
C CYS A 102 5.99 2.38 -7.59
N GLY A 103 7.04 3.17 -7.77
CA GLY A 103 7.56 3.48 -9.09
C GLY A 103 8.45 2.35 -9.61
N GLU A 104 8.43 2.08 -10.92
CA GLU A 104 9.24 1.02 -11.54
C GLU A 104 10.75 1.21 -11.28
N LYS A 105 11.23 2.47 -11.21
CA LYS A 105 12.65 2.82 -11.02
C LYS A 105 12.95 3.39 -9.64
N THR A 106 11.94 3.89 -8.95
CA THR A 106 12.07 4.65 -7.69
C THR A 106 11.59 3.90 -6.46
N GLY A 107 10.88 2.77 -6.65
CA GLY A 107 10.35 1.94 -5.58
C GLY A 107 9.17 2.61 -4.85
N GLN A 108 8.82 2.08 -3.69
CA GLN A 108 7.78 2.68 -2.84
C GLN A 108 8.26 4.04 -2.32
N CYS A 109 7.61 5.10 -2.79
CA CYS A 109 7.99 6.47 -2.43
C CYS A 109 6.88 7.52 -2.56
N VAL A 110 5.73 7.17 -3.11
CA VAL A 110 4.58 8.09 -3.25
C VAL A 110 3.38 7.49 -2.50
N VAL A 111 2.61 8.35 -1.84
CA VAL A 111 1.33 7.99 -1.21
C VAL A 111 0.30 9.02 -1.62
N ILE A 112 -0.75 8.59 -2.31
CA ILE A 112 -1.94 9.42 -2.55
C ILE A 112 -2.79 9.37 -1.28
N SER A 113 -3.24 10.53 -0.81
CA SER A 113 -4.19 10.62 0.31
C SER A 113 -5.44 11.40 -0.11
N PRO A 114 -6.51 10.68 -0.51
CA PRO A 114 -7.76 11.31 -0.89
C PRO A 114 -8.39 12.12 0.24
N ILE A 115 -8.28 11.64 1.48
CA ILE A 115 -8.80 12.33 2.67
C ILE A 115 -8.19 13.73 2.84
N PHE A 116 -6.90 13.89 2.52
CA PHE A 116 -6.22 15.19 2.60
C PHE A 116 -6.13 15.89 1.24
N ASN A 117 -6.73 15.32 0.20
CA ASN A 117 -6.56 15.77 -1.19
C ASN A 117 -5.10 16.09 -1.55
N THR A 118 -4.17 15.21 -1.16
CA THR A 118 -2.72 15.49 -1.19
C THR A 118 -1.94 14.26 -1.64
N ILE A 119 -0.85 14.49 -2.38
CA ILE A 119 0.15 13.47 -2.73
C ILE A 119 1.40 13.67 -1.88
N PHE A 120 1.74 12.69 -1.06
CA PHE A 120 2.96 12.67 -0.25
C PHE A 120 4.09 11.99 -1.01
N VAL A 121 5.25 12.63 -1.06
CA VAL A 121 6.38 12.19 -1.88
C VAL A 121 7.68 12.16 -1.09
N GLN A 122 8.35 11.00 -1.06
CA GLN A 122 9.69 10.85 -0.52
C GLN A 122 10.75 11.36 -1.51
N LYS A 123 10.91 12.68 -1.60
CA LYS A 123 11.78 13.37 -2.58
C LYS A 123 13.21 12.82 -2.71
N LYS A 124 13.78 12.25 -1.63
CA LYS A 124 15.13 11.66 -1.66
C LYS A 124 15.19 10.41 -2.55
N LYS A 125 14.11 9.61 -2.60
CA LYS A 125 14.03 8.39 -3.41
C LYS A 125 13.81 8.70 -4.90
N LEU A 126 12.99 9.72 -5.21
CA LEU A 126 12.70 10.14 -6.60
C LEU A 126 13.94 10.62 -7.39
N LYS A 127 14.95 11.15 -6.71
CA LYS A 127 16.11 11.76 -7.39
C LYS A 127 17.16 10.76 -7.87
N ARG A 128 16.95 9.46 -7.68
CA ARG A 128 17.94 8.42 -7.99
C ARG A 128 17.24 7.21 -8.57
N ILE A 129 17.72 6.73 -9.72
CA ILE A 129 17.42 5.38 -10.18
C ILE A 129 17.94 4.43 -9.10
N GLN A 130 17.05 3.61 -8.57
CA GLN A 130 17.37 2.70 -7.49
C GLN A 130 17.95 1.41 -8.05
N THR A 131 18.87 0.81 -7.30
CA THR A 131 19.30 -0.57 -7.56
C THR A 131 18.18 -1.53 -7.19
N THR A 132 18.20 -2.76 -7.73
CA THR A 132 17.26 -3.82 -7.34
C THR A 132 17.19 -4.03 -5.83
N ASP A 133 18.33 -3.97 -5.14
CA ASP A 133 18.37 -4.07 -3.67
C ASP A 133 17.64 -2.92 -2.99
N SER A 134 17.82 -1.68 -3.48
CA SER A 134 17.15 -0.51 -2.92
C SER A 134 15.63 -0.53 -3.19
N LEU A 135 15.22 -1.03 -4.36
CA LEU A 135 13.81 -1.28 -4.67
C LEU A 135 13.21 -2.28 -3.68
N ASN A 136 13.87 -3.41 -3.42
CA ASN A 136 13.43 -4.39 -2.43
C ASN A 136 13.40 -3.78 -1.01
N VAL A 137 14.40 -2.99 -0.62
CA VAL A 137 14.42 -2.27 0.66
C VAL A 137 13.22 -1.33 0.80
N SER A 138 12.77 -0.69 -0.28
CA SER A 138 11.58 0.16 -0.25
C SER A 138 10.32 -0.62 0.12
N ILE A 139 10.18 -1.85 -0.37
CA ILE A 139 9.08 -2.76 -0.05
C ILE A 139 9.18 -3.27 1.38
N LEU A 140 10.38 -3.71 1.82
CA LEU A 140 10.61 -4.10 3.21
C LEU A 140 10.25 -2.97 4.18
N THR A 141 10.63 -1.74 3.84
CA THR A 141 10.35 -0.56 4.66
C THR A 141 8.85 -0.29 4.75
N LEU A 142 8.09 -0.45 3.66
CA LEU A 142 6.63 -0.27 3.68
C LEU A 142 5.99 -1.20 4.72
N PHE A 143 6.25 -2.50 4.64
CA PHE A 143 5.65 -3.47 5.56
C PHE A 143 6.16 -3.28 7.00
N LEU A 144 7.48 -3.11 7.19
CA LEU A 144 8.07 -2.92 8.52
C LEU A 144 7.58 -1.64 9.22
N SER A 145 7.34 -0.56 8.47
CA SER A 145 6.96 0.74 9.04
C SER A 145 5.45 0.94 9.14
N SER A 146 4.65 0.06 8.54
CA SER A 146 3.20 0.03 8.71
C SER A 146 2.88 -0.29 10.17
N LYS A 147 1.91 0.43 10.75
CA LYS A 147 1.52 0.26 12.16
C LYS A 147 0.03 0.46 12.34
N VAL A 148 -0.53 -0.22 13.34
CA VAL A 148 -1.88 0.07 13.82
C VAL A 148 -1.81 1.30 14.73
N GLU A 149 -2.51 2.37 14.39
CA GLU A 149 -2.58 3.56 15.22
C GLU A 149 -3.42 3.31 16.48
N ARG A 150 -2.81 3.32 17.66
CA ARG A 150 -3.45 3.05 18.95
C ARG A 150 -3.57 4.29 19.84
N HIS A 151 -4.00 5.42 19.27
CA HIS A 151 -4.16 6.65 20.05
C HIS A 151 -5.32 6.55 21.07
N GLY A 152 -4.98 6.33 22.35
CA GLY A 152 -5.96 6.22 23.44
C GLY A 152 -6.27 4.75 23.80
N LYS A 153 -7.48 4.47 24.30
CA LYS A 153 -7.91 3.07 24.57
C LYS A 153 -8.10 2.27 23.28
N ASP A 154 -8.61 2.93 22.22
CA ASP A 154 -8.85 2.37 20.87
C ASP A 154 -8.46 3.41 19.81
N GLY A 155 -7.81 2.98 18.73
CA GLY A 155 -7.50 3.80 17.56
C GLY A 155 -8.74 4.32 16.83
N LEU A 156 -8.57 5.28 15.92
CA LEU A 156 -9.70 5.75 15.10
C LEU A 156 -10.29 4.61 14.24
N PHE A 157 -9.42 3.77 13.69
CA PHE A 157 -9.84 2.62 12.88
C PHE A 157 -10.63 1.60 13.70
N ASP A 158 -10.14 1.22 14.88
CA ASP A 158 -10.84 0.29 15.77
C ASP A 158 -12.24 0.77 16.13
N LYS A 159 -12.41 2.09 16.37
CA LYS A 159 -13.72 2.69 16.61
C LYS A 159 -14.65 2.59 15.40
N ALA A 160 -14.11 2.75 14.19
CA ALA A 160 -14.88 2.57 12.96
C ALA A 160 -15.33 1.11 12.82
N ILE A 161 -14.44 0.16 13.06
CA ILE A 161 -14.73 -1.28 13.05
C ILE A 161 -15.80 -1.64 14.09
N GLN A 162 -15.68 -1.14 15.32
CA GLN A 162 -16.69 -1.39 16.38
C GLN A 162 -18.09 -0.88 15.99
N LYS A 163 -18.16 0.20 15.19
CA LYS A 163 -19.43 0.84 14.81
C LYS A 163 -20.03 0.28 13.52
N PHE A 164 -19.20 -0.01 12.54
CA PHE A 164 -19.63 -0.32 11.17
C PHE A 164 -19.29 -1.75 10.74
N GLY A 165 -18.47 -2.47 11.49
CA GLY A 165 -17.94 -3.78 11.13
C GLY A 165 -16.64 -3.71 10.31
N PRO A 166 -16.07 -4.88 9.96
CA PRO A 166 -14.90 -4.97 9.10
C PRO A 166 -15.18 -4.46 7.69
N LEU A 167 -14.14 -3.90 7.04
CA LEU A 167 -14.22 -3.51 5.63
C LEU A 167 -14.27 -4.76 4.74
N GLY A 168 -15.17 -4.75 3.76
CA GLY A 168 -15.20 -5.71 2.67
C GLY A 168 -14.19 -5.42 1.56
N ASP A 169 -14.26 -6.20 0.48
CA ASP A 169 -13.39 -6.03 -0.68
C ASP A 169 -13.60 -4.65 -1.32
N ASN A 170 -12.52 -3.90 -1.53
CA ASN A 170 -12.50 -2.54 -2.07
C ASN A 170 -13.31 -1.50 -1.27
N GLU A 171 -13.63 -1.78 0.00
CA GLU A 171 -14.25 -0.81 0.90
C GLU A 171 -13.19 -0.01 1.68
N ILE A 172 -13.52 1.25 1.96
CA ILE A 172 -12.73 2.15 2.81
C ILE A 172 -13.67 2.93 3.72
N PHE A 173 -13.17 3.39 4.87
CA PHE A 173 -13.85 4.37 5.69
C PHE A 173 -13.63 5.78 5.15
N GLY A 174 -14.74 6.49 4.88
CA GLY A 174 -14.77 7.92 4.59
C GLY A 174 -15.27 8.74 5.78
N PHE A 175 -14.89 10.02 5.81
CA PHE A 175 -15.43 10.99 6.77
C PHE A 175 -16.69 11.65 6.19
N GLU A 176 -17.71 11.79 7.02
CA GLU A 176 -18.93 12.54 6.70
C GLU A 176 -19.19 13.59 7.80
N PRO A 177 -19.21 14.89 7.46
CA PRO A 177 -18.87 15.48 6.16
C PRO A 177 -17.39 15.26 5.78
N ALA A 178 -17.09 15.26 4.47
CA ALA A 178 -15.72 15.08 3.98
C ALA A 178 -14.76 16.10 4.63
N LEU A 179 -13.62 15.64 5.15
CA LEU A 179 -12.72 16.47 5.95
C LEU A 179 -12.28 17.77 5.23
N THR A 180 -12.02 17.69 3.93
CA THR A 180 -11.63 18.82 3.09
C THR A 180 -12.73 19.88 2.93
N LEU A 181 -14.00 19.54 3.21
CA LEU A 181 -15.12 20.50 3.21
C LEU A 181 -15.28 21.21 4.56
N VAL A 182 -14.65 20.72 5.63
CA VAL A 182 -14.83 21.22 7.01
C VAL A 182 -13.68 22.11 7.46
N VAL A 183 -12.52 22.04 6.81
CA VAL A 183 -11.45 23.05 6.98
C VAL A 183 -11.86 24.34 6.29
N ASN A 184 -12.68 25.14 6.98
CA ASN A 184 -12.85 26.55 6.65
C ASN A 184 -11.47 27.23 6.73
N TRP A 185 -11.14 27.97 5.68
CA TRP A 185 -10.04 28.93 5.68
C TRP A 185 -10.27 29.93 6.82
N ILE A 186 -9.50 29.82 7.90
CA ILE A 186 -9.37 30.85 8.95
C ILE A 186 -8.36 31.88 8.49
#